data_AF-A0A356P7M0-F1
#
_entry.id   AF-A0A356P7M0-F1
#
_cell.length_a   1.000
_cell.length_b   1.000
_cell.length_c   1.000
_cell.angle_alpha   90.00
_cell.angle_beta   90.00
_cell.angle_gamma   90.00
#
_symmetry.space_group_name_H-M   'P 1'
#
loop_
_entity.id
_entity.type
_entity.pdbx_description
1 polymer ?
#
loop_
_entity_poly.entity_id
_entity_poly.type
_entity_poly.pdbx_seq_one_letter_code
_entity_poly.pdbx_strand_id
1 'polypeptide(L)'
;MDLDAPITTTEKGREILRAKKPFGLSVGPITFAMVHLAIIMIVSLVVWNVFADPKQGIWKLYPQPFGAIMFWFILEVVFLAFNGDLWLFHRLKQPLSGLVAFVVGSVLALLTVGILVYGIGSFEPAFNPSGAGWTATGMIVLMGFYFFGILATSMGHWPWVDLGLKQPWVGIIEFFEGFFLSCIGFFVLIYPNVASWSQNGHVILPLVTAVGWF
;
A
#
# COMPACT_ATOMS: atom_id res chain seq x y z
N MET A 1 57.67 19.91 -50.21
CA MET A 1 57.86 18.94 -49.12
C MET A 1 56.47 18.63 -48.58
N ASP A 2 55.76 17.76 -49.29
CA ASP A 2 54.95 16.66 -48.75
C ASP A 2 54.48 16.75 -47.29
N LEU A 3 53.17 16.93 -47.05
CA LEU A 3 52.20 15.84 -46.87
C LEU A 3 50.81 16.32 -46.35
N ASP A 4 49.78 15.79 -47.01
CA ASP A 4 48.47 15.36 -46.49
C ASP A 4 47.33 16.36 -46.17
N ALA A 5 46.32 16.34 -47.05
CA ALA A 5 44.91 16.38 -46.67
C ALA A 5 44.38 14.92 -46.58
N PRO A 6 43.15 14.61 -46.10
CA PRO A 6 42.23 15.31 -45.18
C PRO A 6 41.71 14.38 -44.05
N ILE A 7 41.17 14.91 -42.94
CA ILE A 7 40.24 14.14 -42.07
C ILE A 7 38.95 14.92 -41.88
N THR A 8 37.95 14.51 -42.67
CA THR A 8 36.53 14.78 -42.53
C THR A 8 36.06 14.48 -41.10
N THR A 9 35.85 15.54 -40.32
CA THR A 9 35.34 15.49 -38.94
C THR A 9 33.80 15.40 -38.87
N THR A 10 33.12 15.11 -39.98
CA THR A 10 31.67 15.24 -40.10
C THR A 10 30.86 13.94 -39.93
N GLU A 11 31.50 12.77 -39.75
CA GLU A 11 30.77 11.51 -39.54
C GLU A 11 30.72 11.04 -38.08
N LYS A 12 31.73 11.32 -37.25
CA LYS A 12 31.76 10.87 -35.85
C LYS A 12 30.70 11.51 -34.94
N GLY A 13 30.14 12.64 -35.34
CA GLY A 13 29.07 13.31 -34.60
C GLY A 13 27.67 12.75 -34.86
N ARG A 14 27.49 11.89 -35.87
CA ARG A 14 26.16 11.41 -36.30
C ARG A 14 25.78 10.04 -35.70
N GLU A 15 26.71 9.36 -35.01
CA GLU A 15 26.45 8.08 -34.33
C GLU A 15 26.01 8.22 -32.86
N ILE A 16 26.11 9.41 -32.27
CA ILE A 16 25.65 9.65 -30.90
C ILE A 16 24.18 10.09 -30.99
N LEU A 17 23.29 9.31 -30.37
CA LEU A 17 21.82 9.43 -30.39
C LEU A 17 21.09 8.62 -31.48
N ARG A 18 21.50 7.38 -31.74
CA ARG A 18 20.49 6.33 -32.00
C ARG A 18 19.74 6.08 -30.68
N ALA A 19 18.85 6.99 -30.31
CA ALA A 19 17.91 6.79 -29.21
C ALA A 19 17.14 5.51 -29.52
N LYS A 20 17.46 4.44 -28.79
CA LYS A 20 16.75 3.17 -28.89
C LYS A 20 15.27 3.50 -28.70
N LYS A 21 14.48 3.34 -29.77
CA LYS A 21 13.05 3.69 -29.77
C LYS A 21 12.46 3.07 -28.50
N PRO A 22 11.90 3.87 -27.56
CA PRO A 22 11.38 3.31 -26.33
C PRO A 22 10.34 2.26 -26.71
N PHE A 23 10.47 1.07 -26.13
CA PHE A 23 9.53 -0.02 -26.39
C PHE A 23 8.18 0.40 -25.79
N GLY A 24 7.20 0.74 -26.63
CA GLY A 24 5.87 1.12 -26.20
C GLY A 24 5.15 2.09 -27.14
N LEU A 25 3.85 2.29 -26.88
CA LEU A 25 3.06 3.36 -27.50
C LEU A 25 3.33 4.67 -26.74
N SER A 26 3.91 5.66 -27.42
CA SER A 26 3.94 7.03 -26.90
C SER A 26 2.66 7.73 -27.31
N VAL A 27 1.73 7.90 -26.37
CA VAL A 27 0.48 8.64 -26.59
C VAL A 27 0.57 10.04 -25.99
N GLY A 28 -0.23 10.98 -26.49
CA GLY A 28 -0.32 12.32 -25.92
C GLY A 28 -0.83 12.28 -24.46
N PRO A 29 -0.54 13.29 -23.61
CA PRO A 29 -0.89 13.27 -22.18
C PRO A 29 -2.38 13.06 -21.90
N ILE A 30 -3.25 13.67 -22.71
CA ILE A 30 -4.70 13.51 -22.57
C ILE A 30 -5.13 12.07 -22.90
N THR A 31 -4.63 11.52 -24.01
CA THR A 31 -4.91 10.13 -24.39
C THR A 31 -4.39 9.16 -23.34
N PHE A 32 -3.19 9.39 -22.81
CA PHE A 32 -2.63 8.62 -21.70
C PHE A 32 -3.56 8.61 -20.49
N ALA A 33 -3.98 9.79 -20.03
CA ALA A 33 -4.86 9.94 -18.87
C ALA A 33 -6.23 9.27 -19.10
N MET A 34 -6.83 9.46 -20.27
CA MET A 34 -8.12 8.85 -20.62
C MET A 34 -8.05 7.33 -20.70
N VAL A 35 -6.96 6.79 -21.26
CA VAL A 35 -6.74 5.34 -21.29
C VAL A 35 -6.53 4.79 -19.88
N HIS A 36 -5.77 5.47 -19.03
CA HIS A 36 -5.59 5.06 -17.63
C HIS A 36 -6.91 5.08 -16.87
N LEU A 37 -7.69 6.15 -17.01
CA LEU A 37 -9.01 6.26 -16.40
C LEU A 37 -9.92 5.12 -16.86
N ALA A 38 -9.96 4.84 -18.17
CA ALA A 38 -10.77 3.75 -18.72
C ALA A 38 -10.33 2.39 -18.17
N ILE A 39 -9.02 2.12 -18.12
CA ILE A 39 -8.47 0.87 -17.57
C ILE A 39 -8.84 0.73 -16.09
N ILE A 40 -8.61 1.76 -15.28
CA ILE A 40 -8.95 1.75 -13.85
C ILE A 40 -10.44 1.50 -13.67
N MET A 41 -11.30 2.23 -14.39
CA MET A 41 -12.76 2.05 -14.32
C MET A 41 -13.20 0.64 -14.69
N ILE A 42 -12.68 0.08 -15.79
CA ILE A 42 -13.02 -1.27 -16.23
C ILE A 42 -12.56 -2.30 -15.20
N VAL A 43 -11.32 -2.20 -14.72
CA VAL A 43 -10.77 -3.11 -13.72
C VAL A 43 -11.56 -3.02 -12.42
N SER A 44 -11.86 -1.81 -11.93
CA SER A 44 -12.66 -1.59 -10.73
C SER A 44 -14.08 -2.18 -10.86
N LEU A 45 -14.73 -2.03 -12.02
CA LEU A 45 -16.04 -2.62 -12.27
C LEU A 45 -15.98 -4.15 -12.30
N VAL A 46 -14.95 -4.74 -12.91
CA VAL A 46 -14.75 -6.19 -12.90
C VAL A 46 -14.51 -6.69 -11.49
N VAL A 47 -13.59 -6.08 -10.74
CA VAL A 47 -13.31 -6.44 -9.34
C VAL A 47 -14.56 -6.30 -8.48
N TRP A 48 -15.32 -5.23 -8.65
CA TRP A 48 -16.58 -5.03 -7.93
C TRP A 48 -17.58 -6.15 -8.22
N ASN A 49 -17.85 -6.45 -9.49
CA ASN A 49 -18.81 -7.50 -9.86
C ASN A 49 -18.38 -8.88 -9.36
N VAL A 50 -17.07 -9.14 -9.32
CA VAL A 50 -16.52 -10.44 -8.90
C VAL A 50 -16.50 -10.59 -7.38
N PHE A 51 -16.17 -9.54 -6.63
CA PHE A 51 -15.90 -9.67 -5.18
C PHE A 51 -16.79 -8.84 -4.25
N ALA A 52 -17.35 -7.72 -4.72
CA ALA A 52 -18.11 -6.79 -3.91
C ALA A 52 -19.62 -6.79 -4.18
N ASP A 53 -20.08 -7.20 -5.36
CA ASP A 53 -21.51 -7.21 -5.69
C ASP A 53 -22.25 -8.19 -4.75
N PRO A 54 -23.23 -7.73 -3.93
CA PRO A 54 -23.97 -8.58 -3.02
C PRO A 54 -24.83 -9.65 -3.71
N LYS A 55 -25.15 -9.49 -5.01
CA LYS A 55 -25.93 -10.48 -5.78
C LYS A 55 -25.05 -11.52 -6.46
N GLN A 56 -23.93 -11.09 -7.03
CA GLN A 56 -23.11 -11.87 -7.98
C GLN A 56 -21.73 -12.26 -7.44
N GLY A 57 -21.27 -11.60 -6.38
CA GLY A 57 -19.92 -11.76 -5.86
C GLY A 57 -19.64 -13.21 -5.42
N ILE A 58 -18.39 -13.63 -5.63
CA ILE A 58 -17.90 -14.96 -5.23
C ILE A 58 -18.07 -15.16 -3.72
N TRP A 59 -17.87 -14.09 -2.93
CA TRP A 59 -18.01 -14.13 -1.48
C TRP A 59 -19.36 -13.57 -1.05
N LYS A 60 -20.33 -14.47 -0.83
CA LYS A 60 -21.67 -14.14 -0.29
C LYS A 60 -21.70 -14.02 1.24
N LEU A 61 -20.54 -13.75 1.85
CA LEU A 61 -20.38 -13.64 3.30
C LEU A 61 -20.69 -12.21 3.73
N TYR A 62 -21.39 -12.06 4.86
CA TYR A 62 -21.71 -10.77 5.45
C TYR A 62 -21.22 -10.71 6.91
N PRO A 63 -20.56 -9.61 7.32
CA PRO A 63 -20.08 -8.49 6.48
C PRO A 63 -19.04 -8.92 5.43
N GLN A 64 -18.98 -8.21 4.30
CA GLN A 64 -18.18 -8.62 3.14
C GLN A 64 -16.66 -8.59 3.45
N PRO A 65 -15.94 -9.72 3.27
CA PRO A 65 -14.50 -9.79 3.54
C PRO A 65 -13.68 -8.94 2.57
N PHE A 66 -14.22 -8.67 1.37
CA PHE A 66 -13.55 -7.88 0.35
C PHE A 66 -13.12 -6.50 0.86
N GLY A 67 -13.98 -5.81 1.60
CA GLY A 67 -13.66 -4.49 2.16
C GLY A 67 -12.47 -4.57 3.13
N ALA A 68 -12.48 -5.52 4.06
CA ALA A 68 -11.39 -5.70 5.02
C ALA A 68 -10.06 -6.02 4.31
N ILE A 69 -10.07 -6.95 3.35
CA ILE A 69 -8.87 -7.32 2.58
C ILE A 69 -8.36 -6.11 1.79
N MET A 70 -9.24 -5.32 1.19
CA MET A 70 -8.86 -4.12 0.43
C MET A 70 -8.20 -3.06 1.33
N PHE A 71 -8.74 -2.81 2.52
CA PHE A 71 -8.13 -1.88 3.48
C PHE A 71 -6.74 -2.36 3.92
N TRP A 72 -6.62 -3.63 4.31
CA TRP A 72 -5.31 -4.18 4.69
C TRP A 72 -4.33 -4.17 3.53
N PHE A 73 -4.78 -4.46 2.30
CA PHE A 73 -3.94 -4.36 1.11
C PHE A 73 -3.34 -2.97 0.92
N ILE A 74 -4.10 -1.90 1.17
CA ILE A 74 -3.58 -0.54 1.12
C ILE A 74 -2.46 -0.36 2.15
N LEU A 75 -2.63 -0.88 3.37
CA LEU A 75 -1.60 -0.82 4.40
C LEU A 75 -0.35 -1.64 4.04
N GLU A 76 -0.54 -2.85 3.48
CA GLU A 76 0.59 -3.67 3.00
C GLU A 76 1.37 -2.96 1.88
N VAL A 77 0.67 -2.22 1.01
CA VAL A 77 1.32 -1.38 -0.01
C VAL A 77 2.13 -0.25 0.64
N VAL A 78 1.64 0.37 1.71
CA VAL A 78 2.41 1.37 2.46
C VAL A 78 3.71 0.76 2.99
N PHE A 79 3.65 -0.44 3.58
CA PHE A 79 4.86 -1.13 4.04
C PHE A 79 5.83 -1.46 2.92
N LEU A 80 5.33 -2.10 1.87
CA LEU A 80 6.17 -2.58 0.78
C LEU A 80 6.75 -1.43 -0.03
N ALA A 81 5.95 -0.41 -0.32
CA ALA A 81 6.30 0.64 -1.25
C ALA A 81 6.84 1.89 -0.57
N PHE A 82 6.31 2.31 0.58
CA PHE A 82 6.76 3.53 1.23
C PHE A 82 7.90 3.18 2.18
N ASN A 83 7.65 2.40 3.23
CA ASN A 83 8.69 2.09 4.22
C ASN A 83 9.84 1.29 3.59
N GLY A 84 9.51 0.30 2.77
CA GLY A 84 10.48 -0.60 2.15
C GLY A 84 11.01 -0.17 0.78
N ASP A 85 10.56 0.92 0.18
CA ASP A 85 10.93 1.39 -1.17
C ASP A 85 10.88 0.31 -2.27
N LEU A 86 9.98 -0.68 -2.14
CA LEU A 86 9.95 -1.88 -2.98
C LEU A 86 11.31 -2.58 -3.09
N TRP A 87 12.17 -2.46 -2.06
CA TRP A 87 13.54 -2.98 -2.07
C TRP A 87 13.59 -4.49 -2.37
N LEU A 88 12.62 -5.26 -1.87
CA LEU A 88 12.48 -6.68 -2.19
C LEU A 88 12.34 -6.97 -3.69
N PHE A 89 11.81 -6.01 -4.47
CA PHE A 89 11.47 -6.16 -5.88
C PHE A 89 12.37 -5.34 -6.81
N HIS A 90 13.40 -4.66 -6.29
CA HIS A 90 14.29 -3.77 -7.07
C HIS A 90 15.04 -4.46 -8.21
N ARG A 91 15.25 -5.77 -8.13
CA ARG A 91 15.93 -6.56 -9.19
C ARG A 91 15.00 -6.89 -10.36
N LEU A 92 13.70 -6.72 -10.20
CA LEU A 92 12.71 -7.02 -11.23
C LEU A 92 12.47 -5.78 -12.10
N LYS A 93 12.41 -5.96 -13.41
CA LYS A 93 12.05 -4.88 -14.34
C LYS A 93 10.53 -4.72 -14.37
N GLN A 94 10.06 -3.50 -14.65
CA GLN A 94 8.65 -3.28 -14.95
C GLN A 94 8.26 -4.01 -16.25
N PRO A 95 7.04 -4.56 -16.36
CA PRO A 95 5.93 -4.49 -15.39
C PRO A 95 5.96 -5.59 -14.31
N LEU A 96 6.93 -6.51 -14.35
CA LEU A 96 6.97 -7.67 -13.47
C LEU A 96 7.14 -7.29 -12.00
N SER A 97 7.94 -6.26 -11.71
CA SER A 97 8.12 -5.75 -10.34
C SER A 97 6.78 -5.33 -9.71
N GLY A 98 5.97 -4.53 -10.44
CA GLY A 98 4.65 -4.12 -9.98
C GLY A 98 3.68 -5.29 -9.82
N LEU A 99 3.70 -6.26 -10.74
CA LEU A 99 2.86 -7.46 -10.65
C LEU A 99 3.21 -8.31 -9.42
N VAL A 100 4.50 -8.53 -9.15
CA VAL A 100 4.95 -9.31 -7.99
C VAL A 100 4.62 -8.57 -6.69
N ALA A 101 4.84 -7.25 -6.63
CA ALA A 101 4.47 -6.44 -5.47
C ALA A 101 2.96 -6.51 -5.19
N PHE A 102 2.12 -6.45 -6.23
CA PHE A 102 0.66 -6.60 -6.11
C PHE A 102 0.27 -7.97 -5.56
N VAL A 103 0.86 -9.05 -6.08
CA VAL A 103 0.56 -10.43 -5.61
C VAL A 103 1.01 -10.61 -4.16
N VAL A 104 2.21 -10.17 -3.81
CA VAL A 104 2.73 -10.27 -2.44
C VAL A 104 1.86 -9.46 -1.48
N GLY A 105 1.54 -8.21 -1.81
CA GLY A 105 0.64 -7.40 -0.99
C GLY A 105 -0.74 -8.03 -0.81
N SER A 106 -1.30 -8.64 -1.86
CA SER A 106 -2.61 -9.31 -1.81
C SER A 106 -2.58 -10.54 -0.88
N VAL A 107 -1.52 -11.32 -0.95
CA VAL A 107 -1.30 -12.48 -0.06
C VAL A 107 -1.14 -12.02 1.38
N LEU A 108 -0.32 -10.99 1.62
CA LEU A 108 -0.13 -10.42 2.96
C LEU A 108 -1.45 -9.90 3.53
N ALA A 109 -2.24 -9.17 2.75
CA ALA A 109 -3.54 -8.66 3.19
C ALA A 109 -4.52 -9.79 3.58
N LEU A 110 -4.56 -10.87 2.77
CA LEU A 110 -5.36 -12.06 3.07
C LEU A 110 -4.88 -12.74 4.36
N LEU A 111 -3.56 -12.86 4.55
CA LEU A 111 -2.97 -13.43 5.77
C LEU A 111 -3.28 -12.57 6.99
N THR A 112 -3.12 -11.25 6.90
CA THR A 112 -3.38 -10.33 7.99
C THR A 112 -4.85 -10.37 8.42
N VAL A 113 -5.79 -10.28 7.47
CA VAL A 113 -7.22 -10.46 7.76
C VAL A 113 -7.50 -11.85 8.36
N GLY A 114 -6.88 -12.90 7.83
CA GLY A 114 -7.01 -14.27 8.35
C GLY A 114 -6.52 -14.40 9.79
N ILE A 115 -5.38 -13.80 10.14
CA ILE A 115 -4.82 -13.79 11.49
C ILE A 115 -5.75 -13.02 12.45
N LEU A 116 -6.30 -11.89 12.03
CA LEU A 116 -7.22 -11.12 12.87
C LEU A 116 -8.52 -11.88 13.14
N VAL A 117 -9.10 -12.50 12.11
CA VAL A 117 -10.37 -13.23 12.25
C VAL A 117 -10.19 -14.55 12.99
N TYR A 118 -9.29 -15.42 12.53
CA TYR A 118 -9.17 -16.77 13.05
C TYR A 118 -8.21 -16.85 14.25
N GLY A 119 -7.25 -15.93 14.35
CA GLY A 119 -6.35 -15.83 15.49
C GLY A 119 -6.99 -14.98 16.60
N ILE A 120 -7.02 -13.66 16.43
CA ILE A 120 -7.49 -12.74 17.49
C ILE A 120 -8.98 -12.92 17.77
N GLY A 121 -9.81 -13.05 16.73
CA GLY A 121 -11.26 -13.23 16.85
C GLY A 121 -11.68 -14.52 17.57
N SER A 122 -10.77 -15.48 17.75
CA SER A 122 -11.02 -16.67 18.57
C SER A 122 -10.97 -16.40 20.09
N PHE A 123 -10.26 -15.35 20.51
CA PHE A 123 -10.11 -14.96 21.92
C PHE A 123 -10.90 -13.70 22.29
N GLU A 124 -11.04 -12.76 21.35
CA GLU A 124 -11.82 -11.53 21.52
C GLU A 124 -12.97 -11.50 20.50
N PRO A 125 -14.22 -11.77 20.93
CA PRO A 125 -15.38 -11.80 20.05
C PRO A 125 -15.61 -10.51 19.25
N ALA A 126 -15.08 -9.37 19.70
CA ALA A 126 -15.15 -8.12 18.93
C ALA A 126 -14.54 -8.26 17.52
N PHE A 127 -13.50 -9.07 17.32
CA PHE A 127 -12.82 -9.22 16.02
C PHE A 127 -13.38 -10.34 15.13
N ASN A 128 -14.42 -11.03 15.58
CA ASN A 128 -15.18 -11.93 14.72
C ASN A 128 -15.89 -11.12 13.61
N PRO A 129 -16.10 -11.63 12.39
CA PRO A 129 -16.93 -11.00 11.37
C PRO A 129 -18.27 -10.43 11.86
N SER A 130 -18.91 -11.03 12.85
CA SER A 130 -20.16 -10.51 13.44
C SER A 130 -19.96 -9.48 14.57
N GLY A 131 -18.72 -9.24 15.00
CA GLY A 131 -18.36 -8.36 16.10
C GLY A 131 -18.10 -6.91 15.68
N ALA A 132 -18.22 -5.98 16.63
CA ALA A 132 -18.03 -4.54 16.40
C ALA A 132 -16.59 -4.18 15.97
N GLY A 133 -15.61 -4.98 16.38
CA GLY A 133 -14.20 -4.87 16.00
C GLY A 133 -13.93 -5.17 14.52
N TRP A 134 -14.84 -5.86 13.82
CA TRP A 134 -14.73 -6.04 12.36
C TRP A 134 -14.74 -4.70 11.61
N THR A 135 -15.54 -3.73 12.05
CA THR A 135 -15.51 -2.37 11.51
C THR A 135 -14.26 -1.61 11.99
N ALA A 136 -13.78 -1.89 13.20
CA ALA A 136 -12.56 -1.32 13.76
C ALA A 136 -11.30 -1.70 12.97
N THR A 137 -11.31 -2.82 12.26
CA THR A 137 -10.20 -3.22 11.38
C THR A 137 -9.87 -2.17 10.32
N GLY A 138 -10.88 -1.44 9.80
CA GLY A 138 -10.64 -0.30 8.91
C GLY A 138 -9.99 0.89 9.63
N MET A 139 -10.26 1.07 10.92
CA MET A 139 -9.68 2.15 11.73
C MET A 139 -8.22 1.92 12.07
N ILE A 140 -7.84 0.65 12.30
CA ILE A 140 -6.44 0.24 12.45
C ILE A 140 -5.65 0.62 11.19
N VAL A 141 -6.25 0.44 10.00
CA VAL A 141 -5.61 0.76 8.74
C VAL A 141 -5.41 2.27 8.55
N LEU A 142 -6.39 3.12 8.89
CA LEU A 142 -6.23 4.58 8.81
C LEU A 142 -5.14 5.09 9.75
N MET A 143 -5.15 4.60 10.99
CA MET A 143 -4.11 4.87 11.99
C MET A 143 -2.73 4.44 11.49
N GLY A 144 -2.64 3.21 10.96
CA GLY A 144 -1.41 2.67 10.39
C GLY A 144 -0.92 3.54 9.23
N PHE A 145 -1.81 3.91 8.31
CA PHE A 145 -1.45 4.76 7.18
C PHE A 145 -0.78 6.06 7.64
N TYR A 146 -1.30 6.69 8.69
CA TYR A 146 -0.71 7.90 9.27
C TYR A 146 0.70 7.65 9.82
N PHE A 147 0.86 6.67 10.73
CA PHE A 147 2.14 6.44 11.40
C PHE A 147 3.22 5.83 10.52
N PHE A 148 2.85 4.95 9.61
CA PHE A 148 3.79 4.36 8.65
C PHE A 148 4.08 5.30 7.49
N GLY A 149 3.07 6.04 7.02
CA GLY A 149 3.20 6.92 5.87
C GLY A 149 4.04 8.16 6.15
N ILE A 150 3.88 8.83 7.31
CA ILE A 150 4.55 10.11 7.58
C ILE A 150 6.08 9.99 7.53
N LEU A 151 6.64 8.96 8.17
CA LEU A 151 8.09 8.79 8.25
C LEU A 151 8.71 8.60 6.86
N ALA A 152 8.17 7.68 6.08
CA ALA A 152 8.67 7.37 4.75
C ALA A 152 8.39 8.50 3.74
N THR A 153 7.16 9.06 3.73
CA THR A 153 6.74 9.99 2.66
C THR A 153 7.02 11.46 2.99
N SER A 154 6.70 11.90 4.20
CA SER A 154 6.73 13.32 4.58
C SER A 154 8.07 13.71 5.20
N MET A 155 8.71 12.78 5.89
CA MET A 155 10.00 12.99 6.55
C MET A 155 11.17 12.36 5.77
N GLY A 156 10.91 11.70 4.64
CA GLY A 156 11.95 11.13 3.78
C GLY A 156 12.86 10.13 4.49
N HIS A 157 12.27 9.30 5.37
CA HIS A 157 12.97 8.33 6.21
C HIS A 157 13.91 8.92 7.28
N TRP A 158 13.68 10.16 7.67
CA TRP A 158 14.40 10.77 8.79
C TRP A 158 14.05 10.06 10.11
N PRO A 159 15.01 9.84 11.03
CA PRO A 159 16.44 10.21 10.96
C PRO A 159 17.34 9.12 10.35
N TRP A 160 16.76 8.02 9.89
CA TRP A 160 17.50 6.80 9.56
C TRP A 160 18.46 6.99 8.39
N VAL A 161 18.01 7.68 7.34
CA VAL A 161 18.85 7.99 6.17
C VAL A 161 19.97 8.97 6.51
N ASP A 162 19.73 9.95 7.40
CA ASP A 162 20.74 10.90 7.86
C ASP A 162 21.85 10.23 8.68
N LEU A 163 21.50 9.15 9.39
CA LEU A 163 22.46 8.27 10.08
C LEU A 163 23.20 7.32 9.13
N GLY A 164 22.94 7.39 7.82
CA GLY A 164 23.60 6.59 6.79
C GLY A 164 23.02 5.19 6.61
N LEU A 165 21.86 4.89 7.21
CA LEU A 165 21.19 3.61 7.01
C LEU A 165 20.61 3.52 5.60
N LYS A 166 20.49 2.29 5.11
CA LYS A 166 19.94 1.97 3.78
C LYS A 166 18.89 0.88 3.91
N GLN A 167 18.04 0.76 2.91
CA GLN A 167 17.15 -0.40 2.79
C GLN A 167 17.95 -1.71 2.82
N PRO A 168 17.47 -2.75 3.52
CA PRO A 168 16.13 -2.88 4.11
C PRO A 168 16.02 -2.36 5.55
N TRP A 169 17.11 -1.87 6.16
CA TRP A 169 17.14 -1.53 7.58
C TRP A 169 16.24 -0.36 7.93
N VAL A 170 16.19 0.66 7.06
CA VAL A 170 15.28 1.80 7.18
C VAL A 170 13.83 1.33 7.27
N GLY A 171 13.37 0.55 6.28
CA GLY A 171 12.00 0.04 6.28
C GLY A 171 11.66 -0.88 7.45
N ILE A 172 12.63 -1.69 7.93
CA ILE A 172 12.42 -2.53 9.12
C ILE A 172 12.23 -1.67 10.37
N ILE A 173 13.05 -0.63 10.57
CA ILE A 173 12.94 0.25 11.73
C ILE A 173 11.60 0.99 11.71
N GLU A 174 11.24 1.57 10.57
CA GLU A 174 9.98 2.28 10.39
C GLU A 174 8.75 1.37 10.55
N PHE A 175 8.88 0.10 10.18
CA PHE A 175 7.85 -0.90 10.46
C PHE A 175 7.67 -1.12 11.97
N PHE A 176 8.75 -1.25 12.74
CA PHE A 176 8.60 -1.42 14.19
C PHE A 176 8.11 -0.15 14.88
N GLU A 177 8.59 1.02 14.46
CA GLU A 177 8.17 2.31 15.00
C GLU A 177 6.69 2.57 14.72
N GLY A 178 6.27 2.48 13.46
CA GLY A 178 4.87 2.69 13.12
C GLY A 178 3.96 1.60 13.70
N PHE A 179 4.44 0.37 13.88
CA PHE A 179 3.66 -0.70 14.53
C PHE A 179 3.44 -0.37 16.00
N PHE A 180 4.50 0.06 16.69
CA PHE A 180 4.42 0.48 18.09
C PHE A 180 3.46 1.67 18.27
N LEU A 181 3.57 2.71 17.43
CA LEU A 181 2.68 3.87 17.47
C LEU A 181 1.23 3.51 17.12
N SER A 182 1.04 2.66 16.12
CA SER A 182 -0.29 2.16 15.73
C SER A 182 -0.91 1.33 16.84
N CYS A 183 -0.14 0.51 17.56
CA CYS A 183 -0.60 -0.23 18.72
C CYS A 183 -1.02 0.71 19.85
N ILE A 184 -0.24 1.76 20.14
CA ILE A 184 -0.62 2.77 21.14
C ILE A 184 -1.93 3.44 20.73
N GLY A 185 -2.02 3.95 19.50
CA GLY A 185 -3.23 4.58 18.99
C GLY A 185 -4.43 3.64 19.04
N PHE A 186 -4.23 2.37 18.66
CA PHE A 186 -5.27 1.35 18.74
C PHE A 186 -5.72 1.09 20.18
N PHE A 187 -4.81 0.77 21.10
CA PHE A 187 -5.18 0.41 22.48
C PHE A 187 -5.74 1.58 23.29
N VAL A 188 -5.33 2.82 22.98
CA VAL A 188 -5.80 4.02 23.69
C VAL A 188 -7.09 4.55 23.09
N LEU A 189 -7.21 4.62 21.76
CA LEU A 189 -8.29 5.34 21.08
C LEU A 189 -9.35 4.41 20.50
N ILE A 190 -9.00 3.21 20.04
CA ILE A 190 -9.91 2.33 19.30
C ILE A 190 -10.40 1.17 20.16
N TYR A 191 -9.51 0.40 20.78
CA TYR A 191 -9.88 -0.80 21.53
C TYR A 191 -10.93 -0.56 22.62
N PRO A 192 -10.87 0.50 23.45
CA PRO A 192 -11.88 0.77 24.47
C PRO A 192 -13.27 1.08 23.89
N ASN A 193 -13.35 1.51 22.62
CA ASN A 193 -14.61 1.78 21.93
C ASN A 193 -15.29 0.52 21.40
N VAL A 194 -14.52 -0.55 21.16
CA VAL A 194 -14.99 -1.73 20.40
C VAL A 194 -14.90 -3.02 21.20
N ALA A 195 -14.24 -2.97 22.37
CA ALA A 195 -14.14 -4.08 23.29
C ALA A 195 -15.52 -4.49 23.82
N SER A 196 -15.76 -5.80 23.79
CA SER A 196 -17.04 -6.43 24.20
C SER A 196 -17.42 -6.18 25.67
N TRP A 197 -16.44 -5.84 26.50
CA TRP A 197 -16.60 -5.56 27.93
C TRP A 197 -16.74 -4.07 28.27
N SER A 198 -16.65 -3.16 27.29
CA SER A 198 -16.75 -1.72 27.50
C SER A 198 -18.21 -1.33 27.78
N GLN A 199 -18.49 -0.81 28.98
CA GLN A 199 -19.82 -0.30 29.33
C GLN A 199 -20.03 1.11 28.74
N ASN A 200 -21.25 1.39 28.27
CA ASN A 200 -21.68 2.72 27.83
C ASN A 200 -21.33 3.77 28.90
N GLY A 201 -20.34 4.62 28.64
CA GLY A 201 -19.91 5.70 29.55
C GLY A 201 -18.42 5.71 29.93
N HIS A 202 -17.64 4.66 29.61
CA HIS A 202 -16.21 4.56 29.96
C HIS A 202 -15.24 4.78 28.80
N VAL A 203 -15.75 5.26 27.67
CA VAL A 203 -14.98 5.48 26.46
C VAL A 203 -14.36 6.89 26.48
N ILE A 204 -13.03 6.99 26.37
CA ILE A 204 -12.27 8.26 26.41
C ILE A 204 -12.69 9.21 25.27
N LEU A 205 -12.88 8.67 24.06
CA LEU A 205 -13.33 9.40 22.88
C LEU A 205 -14.34 8.54 22.11
N PRO A 206 -15.52 9.07 21.75
CA PRO A 206 -16.45 8.36 20.88
C PRO A 206 -15.76 7.96 19.57
N LEU A 207 -16.09 6.76 19.08
CA LEU A 207 -15.46 6.17 17.89
C LEU A 207 -15.45 7.12 16.69
N VAL A 208 -16.55 7.84 16.44
CA VAL A 208 -16.66 8.81 15.34
C VAL A 208 -15.68 9.97 15.52
N THR A 209 -15.47 10.43 16.75
CA THR A 209 -14.51 11.50 17.07
C THR A 209 -13.07 11.01 16.92
N ALA A 210 -12.77 9.79 17.35
CA ALA A 210 -11.47 9.17 17.12
C ALA A 210 -11.18 9.03 15.61
N VAL A 211 -12.18 8.62 14.82
CA VAL A 211 -12.06 8.54 13.36
C VAL A 211 -11.81 9.90 12.72
N GLY A 212 -12.52 10.95 13.14
CA GLY A 212 -12.35 12.30 12.57
C GLY A 212 -11.00 12.97 12.85
N TRP A 213 -10.15 12.33 13.67
CA TRP A 213 -8.79 12.79 13.93
C TRP A 213 -7.77 12.28 12.89
N PHE A 214 -8.12 11.23 12.13
CA PHE A 214 -7.30 10.61 11.08
C PHE A 214 -7.80 11.00 9.68
#